data_AF-A0A1C7F9L6-F1
#
_entry.id   AF-A0A1C7F9L6-F1
#
_cell.length_a   1.000
_cell.length_b   1.000
_cell.length_c   1.000
_cell.angle_alpha   90.00
_cell.angle_beta   90.00
_cell.angle_gamma   90.00
#
_symmetry.space_group_name_H-M   'P 1'
#
loop_
_entity.id
_entity.type
_entity.pdbx_description
1 polymer ?
#
loop_
_entity_poly.entity_id
_entity_poly.type
_entity_poly.pdbx_seq_one_letter_code
_entity_poly.pdbx_strand_id
1 'polypeptide(L)' 'MAFEDLGMEAIYEFEVEDMPVTVAVDSNGANAHQIGPDTWKVKIQEMELD' A
#
# COMPACT_ATOMS: atom_id res chain seq x y z
N MET A 1 -20.92 -10.37 -10.54
CA MET A 1 -20.65 -11.75 -10.09
C MET A 1 -20.01 -12.52 -11.24
N ALA A 2 -18.84 -13.15 -11.05
CA ALA A 2 -18.18 -14.02 -12.05
C ALA A 2 -17.27 -15.07 -11.38
N PHE A 3 -17.09 -16.23 -12.03
CA PHE A 3 -16.25 -17.36 -11.57
C PHE A 3 -16.67 -17.96 -10.21
N GLU A 4 -17.96 -18.26 -10.04
CA GLU A 4 -18.53 -18.71 -8.75
C GLU A 4 -17.92 -20.04 -8.23
N ASP A 5 -17.37 -20.85 -9.11
CA ASP A 5 -16.68 -22.11 -8.78
C ASP A 5 -15.36 -21.90 -8.02
N LEU A 6 -14.78 -20.68 -8.07
CA LEU A 6 -13.58 -20.32 -7.31
C LEU A 6 -13.88 -20.03 -5.81
N GLY A 7 -15.14 -20.11 -5.39
CA GLY A 7 -15.52 -19.88 -4.00
C GLY A 7 -15.06 -18.49 -3.52
N MET A 8 -14.29 -18.42 -2.44
CA MET A 8 -13.84 -17.15 -1.85
C MET A 8 -12.98 -16.28 -2.79
N GLU A 9 -12.40 -16.86 -3.84
CA GLU A 9 -11.56 -16.15 -4.81
C GLU A 9 -12.36 -15.62 -6.02
N ALA A 10 -13.68 -15.82 -6.05
CA ALA A 10 -14.54 -15.33 -7.12
C ALA A 10 -14.60 -13.79 -7.17
N ILE A 11 -15.10 -13.24 -8.28
CA ILE A 11 -15.25 -11.78 -8.44
C ILE A 11 -16.61 -11.34 -7.89
N TYR A 12 -16.56 -10.49 -6.88
CA TYR A 12 -17.72 -9.92 -6.20
C TYR A 12 -17.82 -8.41 -6.44
N GLU A 13 -19.04 -7.92 -6.40
CA GLU A 13 -19.36 -6.50 -6.42
C GLU A 13 -19.80 -6.09 -5.01
N PHE A 14 -19.20 -5.03 -4.48
CA PHE A 14 -19.50 -4.52 -3.14
C PHE A 14 -19.76 -3.02 -3.23
N GLU A 15 -20.80 -2.58 -2.53
CA GLU A 15 -20.95 -1.18 -2.11
C GLU A 15 -20.22 -1.01 -0.77
N VAL A 16 -19.39 0.02 -0.67
CA VAL A 16 -18.55 0.27 0.52
C VAL A 16 -18.87 1.64 1.11
N GLU A 17 -18.82 1.74 2.43
CA GLU A 17 -18.97 2.98 3.21
C GLU A 17 -17.77 3.08 4.15
N ASP A 18 -17.13 4.26 4.21
CA ASP A 18 -15.99 4.55 5.09
C ASP A 18 -14.88 3.47 5.12
N MET A 19 -14.38 3.10 3.94
CA MET A 19 -13.29 2.12 3.80
C MET A 19 -11.93 2.83 3.65
N PRO A 20 -11.18 3.11 4.75
CA PRO A 20 -9.92 3.82 4.67
C PRO A 20 -8.85 2.98 3.95
N VAL A 21 -8.09 3.64 3.08
CA VAL A 21 -6.96 3.06 2.34
C VAL A 21 -5.80 4.05 2.30
N THR A 22 -4.58 3.53 2.12
CA THR A 22 -3.37 4.34 1.97
C THR A 22 -2.82 4.21 0.55
N VAL A 23 -2.40 5.32 -0.04
CA VAL A 23 -1.73 5.32 -1.36
C VAL A 23 -0.33 4.72 -1.21
N ALA A 24 -0.13 3.51 -1.75
CA ALA A 24 1.18 2.85 -1.76
C ALA A 24 2.03 3.25 -2.98
N VAL A 25 1.39 3.45 -4.13
CA VAL A 25 2.01 3.94 -5.37
C VAL A 25 1.09 4.99 -6.00
N ASP A 26 1.62 6.15 -6.36
CA ASP A 26 0.86 7.21 -7.04
C ASP A 26 0.99 7.16 -8.57
N SER A 27 0.21 7.98 -9.29
CA SER A 27 0.22 8.03 -10.76
C SER A 27 1.50 8.60 -11.37
N ASN A 28 2.38 9.19 -10.56
CA ASN A 28 3.68 9.70 -10.98
C ASN A 28 4.80 8.67 -10.74
N GLY A 29 4.48 7.52 -10.15
CA GLY A 29 5.43 6.45 -9.85
C GLY A 29 6.11 6.56 -8.48
N ALA A 30 5.67 7.46 -7.60
CA ALA A 30 6.18 7.49 -6.23
C ALA A 30 5.73 6.25 -5.48
N ASN A 31 6.66 5.47 -4.91
CA ASN A 31 6.40 4.20 -4.24
C ASN A 31 6.81 4.25 -2.76
N ALA A 32 5.85 4.05 -1.86
CA ALA A 32 6.06 4.07 -0.41
C ALA A 32 7.09 3.02 0.06
N HIS A 33 7.15 1.86 -0.58
CA HIS A 33 8.11 0.79 -0.27
C HIS A 33 9.54 1.11 -0.70
N GLN A 34 9.75 2.18 -1.47
CA GLN A 34 11.07 2.69 -1.81
C GLN A 34 11.42 3.91 -0.95
N ILE A 35 10.52 4.91 -0.95
CA ILE A 35 10.72 6.18 -0.25
C ILE A 35 10.87 5.97 1.27
N GLY A 36 10.09 5.03 1.85
CA GLY A 36 10.14 4.72 3.28
C GLY A 36 11.54 4.28 3.74
N PRO A 37 12.08 3.16 3.22
CA PRO A 37 13.43 2.72 3.55
C PRO A 37 14.51 3.78 3.32
N ASP A 38 14.45 4.50 2.20
CA ASP A 38 15.41 5.56 1.87
C ASP A 38 15.41 6.69 2.92
N THR A 39 14.21 7.11 3.33
CA THR A 39 14.04 8.17 4.34
C THR A 39 14.55 7.73 5.71
N TRP A 40 14.17 6.52 6.15
CA TRP A 40 14.55 6.04 7.47
C TRP A 40 16.04 5.71 7.57
N LYS A 41 16.65 5.27 6.47
CA LYS A 41 18.10 5.06 6.41
C LYS A 41 18.88 6.33 6.79
N VAL A 42 18.49 7.48 6.23
CA VAL A 42 19.14 8.78 6.54
C VAL A 42 18.88 9.18 7.99
N LYS A 43 17.61 9.12 8.43
CA LYS A 43 17.24 9.51 9.81
C LYS A 43 17.95 8.69 10.88
N ILE A 44 18.08 7.38 10.67
CA ILE A 44 18.78 6.50 11.60
C ILE A 44 20.27 6.85 11.66
N GLN A 45 20.90 7.13 10.51
CA GLN A 45 22.30 7.57 10.48
C GLN A 45 22.52 8.89 11.22
N GLU A 46 21.60 9.86 11.08
CA GLU A 46 21.67 11.13 11.81
C GLU A 46 21.52 10.93 13.32
N MET A 47 20.62 10.04 13.76
CA MET A 47 20.42 9.72 15.19
C MET A 47 21.63 9.03 15.83
N GLU A 48 22.47 8.32 15.07
CA GLU A 48 23.68 7.66 15.58
C GLU A 48 24.87 8.62 15.74
N LEU A 49 24.80 9.82 15.16
CA LEU A 49 25.85 10.84 15.20
C LEU A 49 25.70 11.85 16.35
N ASP A 50 24.53 11.86 17.01
CA ASP A 50 24.22 12.63 18.22
C ASP A 50 24.65 11.89 19.51
#